data_AF-A0A6J6R2D9-F1
#
_entry.id   AF-A0A6J6R2D9-F1
#
_cell.length_a   1.000
_cell.length_b   1.000
_cell.length_c   1.000
_cell.angle_alpha   90.00
_cell.angle_beta   90.00
_cell.angle_gamma   90.00
#
_symmetry.space_group_name_H-M   'P 1'
#
loop_
_entity.id
_entity.type
_entity.pdbx_description
1 polymer ?
#
loop_
_entity_poly.entity_id
_entity_poly.type
_entity_poly.pdbx_seq_one_letter_code
_entity_poly.pdbx_strand_id
1 'polypeptide(L)'
;MSTHSLSANSAHNSSLRIHFFGHESAHPAEIAHRFGGLSDQDPTSDCDLAVFVVNPATGIDAVTIAAWETLNESMVPRLIIIVLAEESEADFDDAVMICNRVFDQTVTPFLVLHDDEGLPCALIDLFTQKIIDYSTNPPTISESESEHKTLVSEFRDEYLQALEVQGDDAFAAGLLFPAIPLTLNGPIGADIIESYIARLK
;
A
#
# COMPACT_ATOMS: atom_id res chain seq x y z
N MET A 1 9.31 -52.28 25.43
CA MET A 1 10.47 -51.39 25.20
C MET A 1 10.86 -51.59 23.73
N SER A 2 10.69 -50.68 22.79
CA SER A 2 10.37 -49.25 22.82
C SER A 2 9.75 -48.91 21.46
N THR A 3 8.68 -48.12 21.43
CA THR A 3 8.10 -47.55 20.21
C THR A 3 8.91 -46.31 19.82
N HIS A 4 9.58 -46.34 18.66
CA HIS A 4 10.12 -45.13 18.06
C HIS A 4 8.98 -44.28 17.50
N SER A 5 8.73 -43.14 18.13
CA SER A 5 7.91 -42.07 17.57
C SER A 5 8.73 -41.31 16.54
N LEU A 6 8.29 -41.35 15.29
CA LEU A 6 8.73 -40.44 14.22
C LEU A 6 8.36 -39.02 14.63
N SER A 7 9.37 -38.16 14.80
CA SER A 7 9.19 -36.71 14.88
C SER A 7 8.70 -36.20 13.52
N ALA A 8 7.44 -35.78 13.46
CA ALA A 8 6.91 -35.03 12.34
C ALA A 8 7.61 -33.66 12.29
N ASN A 9 8.34 -33.42 11.20
CA ASN A 9 8.77 -32.07 10.82
C ASN A 9 7.50 -31.22 10.62
N SER A 10 7.23 -30.27 11.52
CA SER A 10 6.27 -29.22 11.21
C SER A 10 6.95 -28.22 10.29
N ALA A 11 6.47 -28.12 9.06
CA ALA A 11 6.78 -26.99 8.20
C ALA A 11 6.34 -25.72 8.97
N HIS A 12 7.29 -24.86 9.36
CA HIS A 12 6.98 -23.52 9.82
C HIS A 12 6.40 -22.75 8.62
N ASN A 13 5.07 -22.70 8.55
CA ASN A 13 4.40 -21.64 7.82
C ASN A 13 4.47 -20.40 8.74
N SER A 14 5.60 -19.70 8.75
CA SER A 14 5.75 -18.50 9.56
C SER A 14 4.85 -17.42 8.97
N SER A 15 3.88 -16.95 9.76
CA SER A 15 3.10 -15.76 9.41
C SER A 15 4.06 -14.59 9.17
N LEU A 16 3.83 -13.83 8.10
CA LEU A 16 4.58 -12.60 7.80
C LEU A 16 4.51 -11.63 8.99
N ARG A 17 5.64 -11.05 9.35
CA ARG A 17 5.76 -9.96 10.31
C ARG A 17 5.64 -8.64 9.58
N ILE A 18 4.45 -8.05 9.67
CA ILE A 18 4.12 -6.80 8.99
C ILE A 18 4.11 -5.69 10.03
N HIS A 19 4.94 -4.66 9.84
CA HIS A 19 5.04 -3.53 10.76
C HIS A 19 4.43 -2.28 10.13
N PHE A 20 3.53 -1.63 10.86
CA PHE A 20 2.84 -0.42 10.42
C PHE A 20 3.38 0.79 11.18
N PHE A 21 3.87 1.77 10.41
CA PHE A 21 4.41 3.04 10.87
C PHE A 21 3.50 4.17 10.41
N GLY A 22 3.40 5.24 11.19
CA GLY A 22 2.58 6.40 10.84
C GLY A 22 2.20 7.22 12.07
N HIS A 23 1.80 8.47 11.83
CA HIS A 23 1.22 9.32 12.86
C HIS A 23 -0.16 8.79 13.29
N GLU A 24 -0.59 9.06 14.53
CA GLU A 24 -1.86 8.54 15.07
C GLU A 24 -3.08 8.97 14.25
N SER A 25 -3.04 10.13 13.61
CA SER A 25 -4.09 10.65 12.72
C SER A 25 -4.29 9.80 11.47
N ALA A 26 -3.34 8.93 11.12
CA ALA A 26 -3.44 8.00 10.00
C ALA A 26 -3.97 6.62 10.44
N HIS A 27 -4.25 6.42 11.73
CA HIS A 27 -4.79 5.18 12.30
C HIS A 27 -3.95 3.92 12.02
N PRO A 28 -2.60 3.94 12.14
CA PRO A 28 -1.76 2.78 11.81
C PRO A 28 -2.08 1.54 12.66
N ALA A 29 -2.47 1.70 13.93
CA ALA A 29 -2.84 0.58 14.80
C ALA A 29 -4.12 -0.14 14.36
N GLU A 30 -5.12 0.61 13.90
CA GLU A 30 -6.38 0.05 13.40
C GLU A 30 -6.16 -0.69 12.07
N ILE A 31 -5.39 -0.07 11.17
CA ILE A 31 -5.02 -0.65 9.88
C ILE A 31 -4.14 -1.90 10.10
N ALA A 32 -3.19 -1.86 11.03
CA ALA A 32 -2.37 -3.03 11.39
C ALA A 32 -3.25 -4.20 11.83
N HIS A 33 -4.22 -3.94 12.70
CA HIS A 33 -5.18 -4.97 13.13
C HIS A 33 -5.99 -5.52 11.94
N ARG A 34 -6.45 -4.66 11.02
CA ARG A 34 -7.19 -5.06 9.80
C ARG A 34 -6.40 -6.01 8.91
N PHE A 35 -5.09 -5.77 8.75
CA PHE A 35 -4.22 -6.56 7.86
C PHE A 35 -3.33 -7.59 8.59
N GLY A 36 -3.59 -7.84 9.88
CA GLY A 36 -2.89 -8.86 10.65
C GLY A 36 -1.42 -8.55 10.97
N GLY A 37 -1.08 -7.27 11.06
CA GLY A 37 0.26 -6.79 11.43
C GLY A 37 0.35 -6.20 12.83
N LEU A 38 1.49 -5.57 13.10
CA LEU A 38 1.83 -4.90 14.35
C LEU A 38 2.01 -3.42 14.08
N SER A 39 1.41 -2.56 14.90
CA SER A 39 1.81 -1.16 14.95
C SER A 39 2.94 -1.03 15.94
N ASP A 40 4.15 -0.79 15.44
CA ASP A 40 5.35 -0.61 16.25
C ASP A 40 6.10 0.64 15.76
N GLN A 41 6.79 1.30 16.68
CA GLN A 41 7.67 2.43 16.41
C GLN A 41 9.13 2.01 16.32
N ASP A 42 9.45 0.73 16.57
CA ASP A 42 10.81 0.19 16.43
C ASP A 42 11.04 -0.45 15.05
N PRO A 43 11.68 0.28 14.11
CA PRO A 43 12.01 -0.22 12.77
C PRO A 43 13.13 -1.27 12.75
N THR A 44 13.78 -1.55 13.89
CA THR A 44 14.91 -2.50 13.97
C THR A 44 14.49 -3.93 14.27
N SER A 45 13.21 -4.14 14.55
CA SER A 45 12.61 -5.46 14.70
C SER A 45 12.65 -6.24 13.38
N ASP A 46 12.75 -7.57 13.46
CA ASP A 46 12.70 -8.39 12.26
C ASP A 46 11.36 -8.19 11.53
N CYS A 47 11.43 -7.64 10.32
CA CYS A 47 10.28 -7.19 9.54
C CYS A 47 10.29 -7.83 8.15
N ASP A 48 9.20 -8.47 7.76
CA ASP A 48 9.04 -9.08 6.43
C ASP A 48 8.36 -8.10 5.45
N LEU A 49 7.62 -7.11 5.96
CA LEU A 49 7.00 -6.00 5.23
C LEU A 49 6.83 -4.79 6.14
N ALA A 50 7.37 -3.65 5.74
CA ALA A 50 7.09 -2.37 6.39
C ALA A 50 5.97 -1.62 5.65
N VAL A 51 4.98 -1.13 6.38
CA VAL A 51 3.86 -0.37 5.84
C VAL A 51 3.85 1.02 6.45
N PHE A 52 3.90 2.05 5.61
CA PHE A 52 3.89 3.45 6.01
C PHE A 52 2.51 4.04 5.75
N VAL A 53 1.79 4.37 6.81
CA VAL A 53 0.43 4.88 6.75
C VAL A 53 0.44 6.39 6.86
N VAL A 54 -0.12 7.06 5.86
CA VAL A 54 -0.08 8.50 5.71
C VAL A 54 -1.50 9.06 5.70
N ASN A 55 -1.74 10.03 6.58
CA ASN A 55 -2.92 10.89 6.48
C ASN A 55 -2.48 12.20 5.79
N PRO A 56 -2.98 12.48 4.58
CA PRO A 56 -2.55 13.65 3.82
C PRO A 56 -2.86 14.98 4.53
N ALA A 57 -3.90 15.04 5.37
CA ALA A 57 -4.28 16.23 6.10
C ALA A 57 -3.25 16.66 7.17
N THR A 58 -2.46 15.71 7.68
CA THR A 58 -1.49 15.97 8.77
C THR A 58 -0.03 15.80 8.34
N GLY A 59 0.21 15.31 7.12
CA GLY A 59 1.55 14.98 6.63
C GLY A 59 2.17 13.79 7.35
N ILE A 60 3.51 13.73 7.33
CA ILE A 60 4.31 12.62 7.85
C ILE A 60 5.18 13.15 8.99
N ASP A 61 5.11 12.50 10.15
CA ASP A 61 5.87 12.92 11.33
C ASP A 61 7.34 12.46 11.29
N ALA A 62 8.17 13.08 12.13
CA ALA A 62 9.60 12.80 12.16
C ALA A 62 9.94 11.36 12.58
N VAL A 63 9.08 10.72 13.39
CA VAL A 63 9.29 9.33 13.83
C VAL A 63 9.08 8.36 12.66
N THR A 64 8.04 8.59 11.85
CA THR A 64 7.76 7.81 10.64
C THR A 64 8.86 7.99 9.60
N ILE A 65 9.39 9.20 9.43
CA ILE A 65 10.53 9.46 8.54
C ILE A 65 11.78 8.70 9.03
N ALA A 66 12.09 8.76 10.32
CA ALA A 66 13.23 8.04 10.89
C ALA A 66 13.09 6.51 10.74
N ALA A 67 11.87 5.98 10.81
CA ALA A 67 11.59 4.57 10.54
C ALA A 67 11.88 4.19 9.08
N TRP A 68 11.50 5.04 8.12
CA TRP A 68 11.87 4.85 6.71
C TRP A 68 13.39 4.80 6.53
N GLU A 69 14.08 5.83 7.03
CA GLU A 69 15.54 5.96 6.92
C GLU A 69 16.28 4.77 7.52
N THR A 70 15.82 4.27 8.67
CA THR A 70 16.42 3.10 9.34
C THR A 70 16.35 1.86 8.46
N LEU A 71 15.27 1.72 7.69
CA LEU A 71 15.10 0.60 6.81
C LEU A 71 15.92 0.72 5.51
N ASN A 72 16.42 1.89 5.11
CA ASN A 72 17.08 2.08 3.80
C ASN A 72 18.27 1.14 3.52
N GLU A 73 18.98 0.70 4.57
CA GLU A 73 20.09 -0.27 4.43
C GLU A 73 19.61 -1.73 4.32
N SER A 74 18.31 -1.96 4.56
CA SER A 74 17.63 -3.25 4.45
C SER A 74 16.82 -3.33 3.16
N MET A 75 16.80 -4.52 2.54
CA MET A 75 15.94 -4.82 1.38
C MET A 75 14.52 -5.23 1.83
N VAL A 76 14.02 -4.68 2.93
CA VAL A 76 12.67 -4.95 3.42
C VAL A 76 11.67 -4.34 2.43
N PRO A 77 10.72 -5.13 1.88
CA PRO A 77 9.61 -4.61 1.09
C PRO A 77 8.88 -3.50 1.83
N ARG A 78 8.55 -2.40 1.13
CA ARG A 78 7.79 -1.28 1.71
C ARG A 78 6.55 -1.00 0.91
N LEU A 79 5.44 -0.79 1.61
CA LEU A 79 4.16 -0.34 1.07
C LEU A 79 3.79 0.99 1.72
N ILE A 80 3.27 1.93 0.96
CA ILE A 80 2.70 3.16 1.48
C ILE A 80 1.18 3.03 1.39
N ILE A 81 0.47 3.30 2.47
CA ILE A 81 -0.99 3.41 2.51
C ILE A 81 -1.33 4.89 2.69
N ILE A 82 -2.10 5.45 1.76
CA ILE A 82 -2.64 6.80 1.88
C ILE A 82 -4.11 6.68 2.29
N VAL A 83 -4.43 7.21 3.47
CA VAL A 83 -5.79 7.20 3.99
C VAL A 83 -6.63 8.21 3.23
N LEU A 84 -7.71 7.74 2.59
CA LEU A 84 -8.73 8.60 2.00
C LEU A 84 -9.72 9.00 3.10
N ALA A 85 -9.66 10.27 3.51
CA ALA A 85 -10.57 10.83 4.51
C ALA A 85 -11.69 11.61 3.82
N GLU A 86 -12.95 11.25 4.11
CA GLU A 86 -14.15 11.86 3.51
C GLU A 86 -14.23 13.38 3.73
N GLU A 87 -13.70 13.87 4.86
CA GLU A 87 -13.74 15.29 5.23
C GLU A 87 -12.43 16.05 4.88
N SER A 88 -11.52 15.42 4.13
CA SER A 88 -10.24 16.04 3.78
C SER A 88 -10.27 16.66 2.38
N GLU A 89 -9.80 17.90 2.27
CA GLU A 89 -9.52 18.54 0.98
C GLU A 89 -8.21 18.05 0.34
N ALA A 90 -7.45 17.19 1.04
CA ALA A 90 -6.16 16.73 0.56
C ALA A 90 -6.32 15.49 -0.31
N ASP A 91 -6.02 15.65 -1.60
CA ASP A 91 -6.16 14.59 -2.59
C ASP A 91 -5.05 13.52 -2.48
N PHE A 92 -5.32 12.36 -3.06
CA PHE A 92 -4.41 11.22 -3.03
C PHE A 92 -3.08 11.49 -3.76
N ASP A 93 -3.10 12.16 -4.89
CA ASP A 93 -1.90 12.54 -5.66
C ASP A 93 -1.04 13.59 -4.94
N ASP A 94 -1.66 14.54 -4.24
CA ASP A 94 -0.97 15.46 -3.33
C ASP A 94 -0.26 14.71 -2.19
N ALA A 95 -0.90 13.67 -1.64
CA ALA A 95 -0.30 12.82 -0.63
C ALA A 95 0.93 12.06 -1.15
N VAL A 96 0.84 11.53 -2.38
CA VAL A 96 1.99 10.90 -3.07
C VAL A 96 3.12 11.91 -3.25
N MET A 97 2.81 13.15 -3.64
CA MET A 97 3.81 14.21 -3.76
C MET A 97 4.48 14.52 -2.41
N ILE A 98 3.74 14.49 -1.30
CA ILE A 98 4.32 14.62 0.05
C ILE A 98 5.25 13.45 0.36
N CYS A 99 4.82 12.21 0.07
CA CYS A 99 5.65 11.01 0.27
C CYS A 99 6.98 11.13 -0.50
N ASN A 100 6.94 11.54 -1.76
CA ASN A 100 8.13 11.69 -2.61
C ASN A 100 9.09 12.82 -2.17
N ARG A 101 8.69 13.69 -1.23
CA ARG A 101 9.58 14.69 -0.64
C ARG A 101 10.36 14.17 0.56
N VAL A 102 9.89 13.11 1.22
CA VAL A 102 10.44 12.63 2.49
C VAL A 102 10.94 11.19 2.44
N PHE A 103 10.33 10.35 1.59
CA PHE A 103 10.73 8.98 1.33
C PHE A 103 11.52 8.91 0.02
N ASP A 104 12.05 7.72 -0.28
CA ASP A 104 12.53 7.43 -1.63
C ASP A 104 11.37 7.42 -2.63
N GLN A 105 11.69 7.50 -3.91
CA GLN A 105 10.72 7.57 -5.00
C GLN A 105 9.66 6.47 -4.89
N THR A 106 8.42 6.88 -4.65
CA THR A 106 7.25 6.01 -4.63
C THR A 106 6.66 5.84 -6.04
N VAL A 107 5.84 4.81 -6.21
CA VAL A 107 5.07 4.59 -7.44
C VAL A 107 3.59 4.45 -7.12
N THR A 108 2.75 4.83 -8.07
CA THR A 108 1.30 4.92 -7.86
C THR A 108 0.58 4.00 -8.84
N PRO A 109 0.32 2.73 -8.48
CA PRO A 109 -0.32 1.77 -9.40
C PRO A 109 -1.80 2.08 -9.67
N PHE A 110 -2.46 2.85 -8.80
CA PHE A 110 -3.88 3.20 -8.92
C PHE A 110 -4.11 4.69 -8.64
N LEU A 111 -5.03 5.32 -9.36
CA LEU A 111 -5.55 6.64 -9.02
C LEU A 111 -7.00 6.55 -8.53
N VAL A 112 -7.39 7.50 -7.69
CA VAL A 112 -8.73 7.58 -7.10
C VAL A 112 -9.68 8.27 -8.06
N LEU A 113 -10.85 7.66 -8.26
CA LEU A 113 -11.98 8.27 -8.95
C LEU A 113 -13.04 8.65 -7.92
N HIS A 114 -13.63 9.82 -8.13
CA HIS A 114 -14.64 10.40 -7.26
C HIS A 114 -16.01 10.40 -7.95
N ASP A 115 -17.07 10.27 -7.17
CA ASP A 115 -18.44 10.47 -7.66
C ASP A 115 -18.80 11.96 -7.81
N ASP A 116 -20.04 12.24 -8.20
CA ASP A 116 -20.55 13.61 -8.40
C ASP A 116 -20.58 14.44 -7.10
N GLU A 117 -20.53 13.80 -5.92
CA GLU A 117 -20.46 14.46 -4.62
C GLU A 117 -19.01 14.69 -4.17
N GLY A 118 -18.03 14.24 -4.96
CA GLY A 118 -16.61 14.34 -4.66
C GLY A 118 -16.11 13.25 -3.73
N LEU A 119 -16.90 12.22 -3.45
CA LEU A 119 -16.50 11.11 -2.58
C LEU A 119 -15.75 10.04 -3.37
N PRO A 120 -14.69 9.44 -2.80
CA PRO A 120 -13.96 8.37 -3.47
C PRO A 120 -14.85 7.15 -3.64
N CYS A 121 -15.01 6.68 -4.88
CA CYS A 121 -15.94 5.60 -5.21
C CYS A 121 -15.32 4.47 -6.03
N ALA A 122 -14.22 4.74 -6.74
CA ALA A 122 -13.56 3.78 -7.61
C ALA A 122 -12.06 4.03 -7.70
N LEU A 123 -11.33 3.05 -8.23
CA LEU A 123 -9.90 3.17 -8.57
C LEU A 123 -9.69 2.86 -10.05
N ILE A 124 -8.79 3.60 -10.69
CA ILE A 124 -8.29 3.26 -12.04
C ILE A 124 -6.89 2.65 -11.93
N ASP A 125 -6.75 1.41 -12.41
CA ASP A 125 -5.49 0.68 -12.52
C ASP A 125 -4.66 1.28 -13.66
N LEU A 126 -3.46 1.79 -13.36
CA LEU A 126 -2.62 2.42 -14.37
C LEU A 126 -1.95 1.43 -15.33
N PHE A 127 -1.79 0.17 -14.92
CA PHE A 127 -1.26 -0.88 -15.79
C PHE A 127 -2.30 -1.30 -16.83
N THR A 128 -3.50 -1.68 -16.35
CA THR A 128 -4.55 -2.26 -17.20
C THR A 128 -5.50 -1.23 -17.79
N GLN A 129 -5.53 -0.01 -17.23
CA GLN A 129 -6.54 1.03 -17.50
C GLN A 129 -7.97 0.58 -17.21
N LYS A 130 -8.16 -0.38 -16.30
CA LYS A 130 -9.49 -0.79 -15.85
C LYS A 130 -9.92 -0.02 -14.62
N ILE A 131 -11.23 0.15 -14.46
CA ILE A 131 -11.84 0.76 -13.27
C ILE A 131 -12.32 -0.36 -12.37
N ILE A 132 -11.95 -0.27 -11.09
CA ILE A 132 -12.50 -1.06 -9.99
C ILE A 132 -13.50 -0.18 -9.26
N ASP A 133 -14.78 -0.43 -9.48
CA ASP A 133 -15.89 0.31 -8.87
C ASP A 133 -16.26 -0.34 -7.54
N TYR A 134 -16.06 0.41 -6.46
CA TYR A 134 -16.30 -0.01 -5.08
C TYR A 134 -17.69 0.39 -4.56
N SER A 135 -18.52 1.06 -5.37
CA SER A 135 -19.92 1.32 -5.05
C SER A 135 -20.77 0.04 -5.06
N THR A 136 -20.27 -1.03 -5.67
CA THR A 136 -20.89 -2.35 -5.70
C THR A 136 -20.22 -3.32 -4.72
N ASN A 137 -20.95 -4.35 -4.29
CA ASN A 137 -20.41 -5.43 -3.45
C ASN A 137 -20.77 -6.82 -4.03
N PRO A 138 -19.80 -7.60 -4.55
CA PRO A 138 -18.37 -7.28 -4.64
C PRO A 138 -18.07 -6.11 -5.60
N PRO A 139 -16.88 -5.49 -5.52
CA PRO A 139 -16.45 -4.49 -6.49
C PRO A 139 -16.54 -5.01 -7.92
N THR A 140 -16.96 -4.16 -8.85
CA THR A 140 -17.07 -4.51 -10.27
C THR A 140 -15.89 -3.96 -11.05
N ILE A 141 -15.47 -4.70 -12.07
CA ILE A 141 -14.34 -4.30 -12.92
C ILE A 141 -14.84 -4.02 -14.33
N SER A 142 -14.52 -2.85 -14.86
CA SER A 142 -14.92 -2.40 -16.19
C SER A 142 -13.78 -1.72 -16.94
N GLU A 143 -13.95 -1.55 -18.25
CA GLU A 143 -13.01 -0.77 -19.08
C GLU A 143 -13.18 0.73 -18.80
N SER A 144 -12.07 1.46 -18.68
CA SER A 144 -12.14 2.93 -18.60
C SER A 144 -12.44 3.57 -19.96
N GLU A 145 -13.14 4.70 -19.91
CA GLU A 145 -13.41 5.54 -21.08
C GLU A 145 -12.18 6.31 -21.56
N SER A 146 -12.24 6.87 -22.77
CA SER A 146 -11.11 7.63 -23.34
C SER A 146 -10.73 8.88 -22.56
N GLU A 147 -11.69 9.55 -21.90
CA GLU A 147 -11.40 10.71 -21.05
C GLU A 147 -10.57 10.30 -19.84
N HIS A 148 -10.95 9.24 -19.12
CA HIS A 148 -10.14 8.68 -18.03
C HIS A 148 -8.71 8.38 -18.48
N LYS A 149 -8.55 7.70 -19.62
CA LYS A 149 -7.23 7.34 -20.17
C LYS A 149 -6.36 8.55 -20.49
N THR A 150 -6.98 9.64 -20.93
CA THR A 150 -6.29 10.89 -21.23
C THR A 150 -5.82 11.55 -19.93
N LEU A 151 -6.71 11.63 -18.94
CA LEU A 151 -6.44 12.24 -17.63
C LEU A 151 -5.28 11.55 -16.89
N VAL A 152 -5.20 10.21 -16.95
CA VAL A 152 -4.18 9.45 -16.21
C VAL A 152 -2.91 9.14 -17.01
N SER A 153 -2.79 9.69 -18.22
CA SER A 153 -1.73 9.28 -19.17
C SER A 153 -0.31 9.52 -18.65
N GLU A 154 -0.06 10.68 -18.05
CA GLU A 154 1.27 11.01 -17.50
C GLU A 154 1.64 10.10 -16.32
N PHE A 155 0.74 9.95 -15.34
CA PHE A 155 0.93 9.02 -14.22
C PHE A 155 1.16 7.58 -14.67
N ARG A 156 0.44 7.15 -15.70
CA ARG A 156 0.60 5.82 -16.27
C ARG A 156 1.98 5.65 -16.90
N ASP A 157 2.43 6.61 -17.69
CA ASP A 157 3.73 6.51 -18.36
C ASP A 157 4.87 6.47 -17.33
N GLU A 158 4.77 7.28 -16.27
CA GLU A 158 5.71 7.22 -15.14
C GLU A 158 5.70 5.86 -14.43
N TYR A 159 4.51 5.32 -14.14
CA TYR A 159 4.36 4.02 -13.49
C TYR A 159 4.93 2.88 -14.35
N LEU A 160 4.61 2.86 -15.65
CA LEU A 160 5.11 1.82 -16.56
C LEU A 160 6.63 1.91 -16.75
N GLN A 161 7.18 3.12 -16.81
CA GLN A 161 8.62 3.30 -16.86
C GLN A 161 9.29 2.77 -15.58
N ALA A 162 8.71 3.00 -14.41
CA ALA A 162 9.23 2.47 -13.15
C ALA A 162 9.22 0.93 -13.13
N LEU A 163 8.15 0.31 -13.63
CA LEU A 163 8.07 -1.15 -13.77
C LEU A 163 9.11 -1.71 -14.76
N GLU A 164 9.30 -1.06 -15.90
CA GLU A 164 10.29 -1.49 -16.90
C GLU A 164 11.73 -1.45 -16.34
N VAL A 165 12.05 -0.43 -15.54
CA VAL A 165 13.38 -0.26 -14.95
C VAL A 165 13.64 -1.25 -13.82
N GLN A 166 12.66 -1.46 -12.92
CA GLN A 166 12.86 -2.23 -11.69
C GLN A 166 12.52 -3.72 -11.85
N GLY A 167 11.63 -4.07 -12.78
CA GLY A 167 11.16 -5.43 -13.02
C GLY A 167 9.96 -5.84 -12.14
N ASP A 168 9.31 -6.95 -12.53
CA ASP A 168 8.03 -7.39 -11.97
C ASP A 168 8.10 -7.77 -10.48
N ASP A 169 9.26 -8.25 -10.01
CA ASP A 169 9.50 -8.68 -8.62
C ASP A 169 10.06 -7.56 -7.73
N ALA A 170 10.21 -6.34 -8.26
CA ALA A 170 10.87 -5.24 -7.56
C ALA A 170 10.26 -4.91 -6.20
N PHE A 171 8.93 -5.02 -6.06
CA PHE A 171 8.26 -4.81 -4.77
C PHE A 171 8.75 -5.82 -3.71
N ALA A 172 8.71 -7.12 -4.05
CA ALA A 172 9.11 -8.18 -3.13
C ALA A 172 10.63 -8.17 -2.85
N ALA A 173 11.42 -7.57 -3.74
CA ALA A 173 12.84 -7.34 -3.56
C ALA A 173 13.18 -6.06 -2.76
N GLY A 174 12.18 -5.25 -2.36
CA GLY A 174 12.42 -3.98 -1.64
C GLY A 174 12.99 -2.86 -2.51
N LEU A 175 12.75 -2.90 -3.82
CA LEU A 175 13.27 -1.95 -4.82
C LEU A 175 12.19 -1.03 -5.42
N LEU A 176 10.92 -1.32 -5.17
CA LEU A 176 9.78 -0.53 -5.65
C LEU A 176 8.79 -0.36 -4.50
N PHE A 177 8.33 0.88 -4.28
CA PHE A 177 7.55 1.28 -3.12
C PHE A 177 6.17 1.80 -3.55
N PRO A 178 5.14 0.93 -3.64
CA PRO A 178 3.81 1.32 -4.09
C PRO A 178 3.08 2.15 -3.04
N ALA A 179 2.41 3.21 -3.47
CA ALA A 179 1.46 3.98 -2.69
C ALA A 179 0.02 3.59 -3.07
N ILE A 180 -0.73 3.08 -2.09
CA ILE A 180 -2.08 2.52 -2.28
C ILE A 180 -3.10 3.36 -1.51
N PRO A 181 -4.18 3.82 -2.15
CA PRO A 181 -5.27 4.51 -1.45
C PRO A 181 -6.07 3.54 -0.58
N LEU A 182 -6.51 3.96 0.60
CA LEU A 182 -7.34 3.15 1.50
C LEU A 182 -8.42 3.99 2.19
N THR A 183 -9.67 3.55 2.11
CA THR A 183 -10.71 4.00 3.03
C THR A 183 -10.69 3.17 4.32
N LEU A 184 -10.61 3.81 5.49
CA LEU A 184 -10.52 3.11 6.79
C LEU A 184 -11.69 2.15 7.03
N ASN A 185 -12.91 2.63 6.82
CA ASN A 185 -14.14 1.87 7.04
C ASN A 185 -14.80 1.37 5.76
N GLY A 186 -14.23 1.72 4.60
CA GLY A 186 -14.75 1.35 3.28
C GLY A 186 -13.95 0.22 2.61
N PRO A 187 -14.45 -0.25 1.46
CA PRO A 187 -13.82 -1.34 0.72
C PRO A 187 -12.65 -0.90 -0.17
N ILE A 188 -12.48 0.41 -0.45
CA ILE A 188 -11.48 0.92 -1.40
C ILE A 188 -10.07 0.55 -0.92
N GLY A 189 -9.33 -0.14 -1.80
CA GLY A 189 -7.90 -0.43 -1.65
C GLY A 189 -7.54 -1.63 -0.76
N ALA A 190 -8.49 -2.19 -0.01
CA ALA A 190 -8.18 -3.28 0.92
C ALA A 190 -7.77 -4.57 0.19
N ASP A 191 -8.47 -4.91 -0.88
CA ASP A 191 -8.16 -6.03 -1.77
C ASP A 191 -6.79 -5.86 -2.45
N ILE A 192 -6.43 -4.63 -2.80
CA ILE A 192 -5.13 -4.30 -3.39
C ILE A 192 -4.01 -4.50 -2.36
N ILE A 193 -4.16 -3.98 -1.14
CA ILE A 193 -3.18 -4.18 -0.05
C ILE A 193 -3.00 -5.67 0.25
N GLU A 194 -4.11 -6.43 0.34
CA GLU A 194 -4.08 -7.88 0.52
C GLU A 194 -3.32 -8.58 -0.62
N SER A 195 -3.47 -8.13 -1.86
CA SER A 195 -2.74 -8.68 -3.00
C SER A 195 -1.23 -8.44 -2.90
N TYR A 196 -0.79 -7.27 -2.42
CA TYR A 196 0.63 -6.98 -2.18
C TYR A 196 1.19 -7.84 -1.04
N ILE A 197 0.46 -7.98 0.06
CA ILE A 197 0.85 -8.86 1.17
C ILE A 197 0.97 -10.32 0.70
N ALA A 198 0.06 -10.77 -0.17
CA ALA A 198 0.08 -12.13 -0.70
C ALA A 198 1.31 -12.42 -1.58
N ARG A 199 1.91 -11.41 -2.22
CA ARG A 199 3.14 -11.56 -3.03
C ARG A 199 4.39 -11.89 -2.22
N LEU A 200 4.34 -11.75 -0.90
CA LEU A 200 5.46 -12.02 0.02
C LEU A 200 5.38 -13.40 0.69
N LYS A 201 4.31 -14.17 0.44
CA LYS A 201 4.11 -15.52 0.97
C LYS A 201 4.59 -16.58 -0.02
#